data_AF-A0A246WQ61-F1
#
_entry.id   AF-A0A246WQ61-F1
#
_cell.length_a   1.000
_cell.length_b   1.000
_cell.length_c   1.000
_cell.angle_alpha   90.00
_cell.angle_beta   90.00
_cell.angle_gamma   90.00
#
_symmetry.space_group_name_H-M   'P 1'
#
loop_
_entity.id
_entity.type
_entity.pdbx_description
1 polymer ?
#
loop_
_entity_poly.entity_id
_entity_poly.type
_entity_poly.pdbx_seq_one_letter_code
_entity_poly.pdbx_strand_id
1 'polypeptide(L)'
;MKFNFSKAAIAATLLMSFAGANAMAQVADPFGTPANSAMPEREIAMSNSTKYVNVAQGEVVKFVSHGKSFTWKFDTFGMQPFSFSKIAPQGFDGANATVYLGTNPLYRGH
;
A
#
# COMPACT_ATOMS: atom_id res chain seq x y z
N MET A 1 -28.64 32.78 -30.82
CA MET A 1 -28.63 31.66 -29.85
C MET A 1 -29.30 30.45 -30.47
N LYS A 2 -28.53 29.37 -30.71
CA LYS A 2 -28.96 27.97 -30.85
C LYS A 2 -27.72 27.14 -31.25
N PHE A 3 -27.04 26.58 -30.25
CA PHE A 3 -25.94 25.63 -30.44
C PHE A 3 -26.54 24.22 -30.48
N ASN A 4 -26.39 23.53 -31.61
CA ASN A 4 -26.80 22.13 -31.75
C ASN A 4 -25.61 21.24 -31.39
N PHE A 5 -25.67 20.57 -30.24
CA PHE A 5 -24.68 19.59 -29.82
C PHE A 5 -24.98 18.24 -30.48
N SER A 6 -24.09 17.82 -31.38
CA SER A 6 -24.08 16.48 -31.96
C SER A 6 -23.67 15.45 -30.91
N LYS A 7 -24.48 14.41 -30.78
CA LYS A 7 -24.30 13.28 -29.86
C LYS A 7 -23.08 12.46 -30.30
N ALA A 8 -22.00 12.49 -29.54
CA ALA A 8 -20.92 11.50 -29.64
C ALA A 8 -21.07 10.53 -28.46
N ALA A 9 -21.65 9.35 -28.71
CA ALA A 9 -21.67 8.26 -27.76
C ALA A 9 -20.31 7.55 -27.84
N ILE A 10 -19.44 7.77 -26.84
CA ILE A 10 -18.19 7.04 -26.69
C ILE A 10 -18.51 5.80 -25.87
N ALA A 11 -18.63 4.66 -26.54
CA ALA A 11 -18.73 3.36 -25.89
C ALA A 11 -17.34 2.99 -25.36
N ALA A 12 -17.12 3.18 -24.05
CA ALA A 12 -15.93 2.70 -23.37
C ALA A 12 -16.17 1.26 -22.89
N THR A 13 -15.57 0.29 -23.58
CA THR A 13 -15.62 -1.12 -23.21
C THR A 13 -14.78 -1.33 -21.95
N LEU A 14 -15.44 -1.57 -20.81
CA LEU A 14 -14.79 -1.88 -19.54
C LEU A 14 -14.33 -3.35 -19.57
N LEU A 15 -13.05 -3.60 -19.80
CA LEU A 15 -12.43 -4.90 -19.57
C LEU A 15 -12.32 -5.12 -18.04
N MET A 16 -13.28 -5.82 -17.46
CA MET A 16 -13.20 -6.30 -16.09
C MET A 16 -12.36 -7.58 -16.05
N SER A 17 -11.07 -7.44 -15.75
CA SER A 17 -10.20 -8.56 -15.40
C SER A 17 -10.54 -9.05 -14.00
N PHE A 18 -11.16 -10.23 -13.87
CA PHE A 18 -11.23 -10.93 -12.59
C PHE A 18 -9.86 -11.52 -12.29
N ALA A 19 -9.06 -10.81 -11.47
CA ALA A 19 -7.87 -11.39 -10.88
C ALA A 19 -8.32 -12.44 -9.83
N GLY A 20 -8.12 -13.72 -10.12
CA GLY A 20 -8.37 -14.81 -9.19
C GLY A 20 -7.49 -14.67 -7.94
N ALA A 21 -8.12 -14.45 -6.79
CA ALA A 21 -7.43 -14.44 -5.51
C ALA A 21 -7.12 -15.88 -5.09
N ASN A 22 -5.90 -16.32 -5.36
CA ASN A 22 -5.35 -17.50 -4.69
C ASN A 22 -4.98 -17.09 -3.26
N ALA A 23 -5.90 -17.27 -2.30
CA ALA A 23 -5.62 -17.07 -0.89
C ALA A 23 -4.79 -18.25 -0.36
N MET A 24 -3.49 -18.23 -0.69
CA MET A 24 -2.51 -18.97 0.10
C MET A 24 -2.57 -18.37 1.51
N ALA A 25 -2.82 -19.19 2.54
CA ALA A 25 -2.75 -18.73 3.92
C ALA A 25 -1.33 -18.22 4.17
N GLN A 26 -1.12 -16.90 4.08
CA GLN A 26 0.15 -16.30 4.41
C GLN A 26 0.37 -16.54 5.90
N VAL A 27 1.46 -17.23 6.24
CA VAL A 27 2.04 -17.16 7.58
C VAL A 27 2.08 -15.69 7.96
N ALA A 28 1.50 -15.35 9.12
CA ALA A 28 1.48 -13.98 9.62
C ALA A 28 2.92 -13.45 9.60
N ASP A 29 3.17 -12.43 8.79
CA ASP A 29 4.47 -11.81 8.72
C ASP A 29 4.65 -11.05 10.04
N PRO A 30 5.80 -11.20 10.75
CA PRO A 30 6.04 -10.45 11.98
C PRO A 30 5.97 -8.93 11.79
N PHE A 31 5.92 -8.43 10.56
CA PHE A 31 5.85 -7.02 10.19
C PHE A 31 4.46 -6.55 9.71
N GLY A 32 3.46 -7.44 9.68
CA GLY A 32 2.07 -7.12 9.32
C GLY A 32 1.50 -8.01 8.22
N THR A 33 0.64 -7.47 7.36
CA THR A 33 -0.03 -8.24 6.30
C THR A 33 -0.27 -7.43 5.01
N PRO A 34 -0.29 -8.07 3.83
CA PRO A 34 -0.78 -7.43 2.60
C PRO A 34 -2.23 -6.98 2.75
N ALA A 35 -2.54 -5.77 2.27
CA ALA A 35 -3.85 -5.13 2.46
C ALA A 35 -4.46 -4.67 1.13
N ASN A 36 -4.42 -5.53 0.11
CA ASN A 36 -4.76 -5.19 -1.28
C ASN A 36 -6.22 -4.71 -1.48
N SER A 37 -7.15 -5.14 -0.61
CA SER A 37 -8.56 -4.76 -0.67
C SER A 37 -8.94 -3.67 0.34
N ALA A 38 -8.00 -3.22 1.19
CA ALA A 38 -8.25 -2.19 2.18
C ALA A 38 -8.04 -0.79 1.56
N MET A 39 -8.82 0.19 2.02
CA MET A 39 -8.60 1.59 1.68
C MET A 39 -7.36 2.08 2.45
N PRO A 40 -6.30 2.56 1.77
CA PRO A 40 -5.12 3.08 2.44
C PRO A 40 -5.44 4.40 3.14
N GLU A 41 -4.85 4.61 4.31
CA GLU A 41 -4.94 5.87 5.06
C GLU A 41 -4.07 6.95 4.42
N ARG A 42 -2.94 6.56 3.83
CA ARG A 42 -2.09 7.44 3.01
C ARG A 42 -1.28 6.67 1.97
N GLU A 43 -0.76 7.43 1.01
CA GLU A 43 0.25 6.94 0.08
C GLU A 43 1.65 7.46 0.46
N ILE A 44 2.67 6.61 0.32
CA ILE A 44 4.08 6.99 0.49
C ILE A 44 4.83 6.71 -0.81
N ALA A 45 5.37 7.76 -1.42
CA ALA A 45 6.25 7.63 -2.58
C ALA A 45 7.63 7.13 -2.14
N MET A 46 8.05 6.01 -2.70
CA MET A 46 9.35 5.40 -2.46
C MET A 46 10.31 5.70 -3.62
N SER A 47 11.59 5.76 -3.30
CA SER A 47 12.67 5.86 -4.28
C SER A 47 13.93 5.19 -3.72
N ASN A 48 14.94 5.01 -4.57
CA ASN A 48 16.22 4.43 -4.13
C ASN A 48 17.03 5.35 -3.21
N SER A 49 16.67 6.64 -3.09
CA SER A 49 17.27 7.56 -2.12
C SER A 49 16.56 7.54 -0.76
N THR A 50 15.34 6.99 -0.66
CA THR A 50 14.59 6.88 0.59
C THR A 50 15.39 6.10 1.63
N LYS A 51 15.63 6.71 2.79
CA LYS A 51 16.43 6.10 3.88
C LYS A 51 15.58 5.48 4.97
N TYR A 52 14.42 6.06 5.24
CA TYR A 52 13.51 5.54 6.23
C TYR A 52 12.07 5.93 5.90
N VAL A 53 11.13 5.20 6.48
CA VAL A 53 9.71 5.53 6.52
C VAL A 53 9.21 5.38 7.94
N ASN A 54 8.39 6.33 8.37
CA ASN A 54 7.70 6.26 9.65
C ASN A 54 6.25 5.84 9.40
N VAL A 55 5.77 4.86 10.16
CA VAL A 55 4.40 4.35 10.10
C VAL A 55 3.87 4.11 11.51
N ALA A 56 2.56 4.05 11.67
CA ALA A 56 1.94 3.72 12.95
C ALA A 56 1.54 2.23 13.01
N GLN A 57 1.52 1.67 14.22
CA GLN A 57 0.93 0.33 14.41
C GLN A 57 -0.55 0.33 13.98
N GLY A 58 -0.93 -0.70 13.24
CA GLY A 58 -2.26 -0.87 12.66
C GLY A 58 -2.53 -0.06 11.39
N GLU A 59 -1.59 0.81 10.98
CA GLU A 59 -1.77 1.68 9.82
C GLU A 59 -1.81 0.90 8.50
N VAL A 60 -2.71 1.28 7.58
CA VAL A 60 -2.75 0.80 6.21
C VAL A 60 -2.11 1.83 5.27
N VAL A 61 -0.95 1.50 4.70
CA VAL A 61 -0.20 2.37 3.80
C VAL A 61 -0.12 1.77 2.41
N LYS A 62 -0.35 2.59 1.38
CA LYS A 62 -0.01 2.25 0.00
C LYS A 62 1.36 2.83 -0.36
N PHE A 63 2.31 1.97 -0.68
CA PHE A 63 3.62 2.37 -1.19
C PHE A 63 3.56 2.47 -2.70
N VAL A 64 4.10 3.55 -3.27
CA VAL A 64 4.12 3.79 -4.72
C VAL A 64 5.53 4.09 -5.20
N SER A 65 5.93 3.54 -6.34
CA SER A 65 7.17 3.90 -7.03
C SER A 65 7.12 3.54 -8.51
N HIS A 66 7.50 4.46 -9.40
CA HIS A 66 7.61 4.25 -10.85
C HIS A 66 6.42 3.46 -11.47
N GLY A 67 5.19 3.83 -11.11
CA GLY A 67 3.97 3.17 -11.61
C GLY A 67 3.64 1.82 -10.98
N LYS A 68 4.46 1.32 -10.05
CA LYS A 68 4.19 0.16 -9.20
C LYS A 68 3.59 0.61 -7.87
N SER A 69 2.75 -0.23 -7.28
CA SER A 69 2.26 -0.02 -5.92
C SER A 69 1.91 -1.32 -5.21
N PHE A 70 2.00 -1.32 -3.89
CA PHE A 70 1.40 -2.35 -3.03
C PHE A 70 0.90 -1.71 -1.75
N THR A 71 -0.11 -2.33 -1.13
CA THR A 71 -0.70 -1.85 0.13
C THR A 71 -0.36 -2.82 1.25
N TRP A 72 0.09 -2.28 2.39
CA TRP A 72 0.48 -3.05 3.56
C TRP A 72 -0.22 -2.52 4.80
N LYS A 73 -0.67 -3.43 5.67
CA LYS A 73 -1.16 -3.11 7.00
C LYS A 73 -0.10 -3.46 8.03
N PHE A 74 0.29 -2.51 8.86
CA PHE A 74 1.28 -2.69 9.92
C PHE A 74 0.66 -3.28 11.20
N ASP A 75 -0.04 -4.42 11.10
CA ASP A 75 -0.60 -5.14 12.25
C ASP A 75 0.39 -6.11 12.90
N THR A 76 1.53 -5.55 13.32
CA THR A 76 2.53 -6.24 14.14
C THR A 76 2.36 -5.93 15.63
N PHE A 77 2.83 -6.84 16.49
CA PHE A 77 2.96 -6.62 17.92
C PHE A 77 4.29 -5.96 18.33
N GLY A 78 5.29 -5.99 17.46
CA GLY A 78 6.62 -5.43 17.72
C GLY A 78 6.77 -4.00 17.23
N MET A 79 7.49 -3.16 17.97
CA MET A 79 7.86 -1.79 17.55
C MET A 79 9.32 -1.68 17.10
N GLN A 80 10.00 -2.81 16.91
CA GLN A 80 11.40 -2.79 16.49
C GLN A 80 11.51 -2.33 15.02
N PRO A 81 12.45 -1.43 14.69
CA PRO A 81 12.69 -1.04 13.30
C PRO A 81 13.13 -2.23 12.45
N PHE A 82 12.73 -2.26 11.18
CA PHE A 82 13.08 -3.34 10.27
C PHE A 82 13.31 -2.84 8.84
N SER A 83 13.95 -3.68 8.02
CA SER A 83 14.23 -3.35 6.61
C SER A 83 12.95 -3.38 5.77
N PHE A 84 12.70 -2.34 4.97
CA PHE A 84 11.54 -2.25 4.07
C PHE A 84 11.46 -3.43 3.09
N SER A 85 12.61 -3.99 2.69
CA SER A 85 12.67 -5.22 1.87
C SER A 85 12.01 -6.46 2.48
N LYS A 86 11.65 -6.44 3.78
CA LYS A 86 10.88 -7.53 4.40
C LYS A 86 9.44 -7.58 3.94
N ILE A 87 8.85 -6.44 3.61
CA ILE A 87 7.43 -6.32 3.19
C ILE A 87 7.29 -5.95 1.72
N ALA A 88 8.33 -5.37 1.12
CA ALA A 88 8.28 -4.91 -0.26
C ALA A 88 8.40 -6.07 -1.26
N PRO A 89 7.61 -6.06 -2.36
CA PRO A 89 7.81 -6.98 -3.46
C PRO A 89 9.23 -6.87 -4.03
N GLN A 90 9.75 -7.98 -4.57
CA GLN A 90 11.09 -8.00 -5.17
C GLN A 90 11.20 -6.96 -6.29
N GLY A 91 12.28 -6.16 -6.26
CA GLY A 91 12.52 -5.12 -7.26
C GLY A 91 11.63 -3.87 -7.13
N PHE A 92 11.02 -3.66 -5.96
CA PHE A 92 10.41 -2.39 -5.58
C PHE A 92 11.50 -1.42 -5.06
N ASP A 93 11.36 -0.12 -5.38
CA ASP A 93 12.37 0.87 -5.00
C ASP A 93 12.38 1.15 -3.50
N GLY A 94 13.53 1.57 -2.98
CA GLY A 94 13.69 1.87 -1.56
C GLY A 94 13.81 0.63 -0.68
N ALA A 95 14.18 -0.53 -1.24
CA ALA A 95 14.41 -1.78 -0.52
C ALA A 95 15.38 -1.65 0.67
N ASN A 96 16.31 -0.68 0.62
CA ASN A 96 17.28 -0.39 1.68
C ASN A 96 16.76 0.55 2.78
N ALA A 97 15.52 1.03 2.69
CA ALA A 97 14.96 1.93 3.69
C ALA A 97 14.65 1.18 5.00
N THR A 98 14.80 1.86 6.13
CA THR A 98 14.36 1.36 7.44
C THR A 98 12.93 1.79 7.73
N VAL A 99 12.07 0.85 8.10
CA VAL A 99 10.73 1.13 8.62
C VAL A 99 10.81 1.35 10.12
N TYR A 100 10.33 2.49 10.58
CA TYR A 100 10.16 2.82 12.00
C TYR A 100 8.69 2.84 12.35
N LEU A 101 8.33 2.14 13.44
CA LEU A 101 6.96 2.03 13.91
C LEU A 101 6.76 2.94 15.12
N GLY A 102 5.86 3.91 14.98
CA GLY A 102 5.38 4.74 16.06
C GLY A 102 4.20 4.09 16.78
N THR A 103 4.02 4.42 18.07
CA THR A 103 2.78 4.11 18.78
C THR A 103 1.64 4.86 18.10
N ASN A 104 0.60 4.15 17.71
CA ASN A 104 -0.64 4.79 17.28
C ASN A 104 -1.41 5.24 18.53
N PRO A 105 -1.77 6.53 18.67
CA PRO A 105 -2.57 7.00 19.81
C PRO A 105 -3.91 6.27 19.94
N LEU A 106 -4.51 5.81 18.83
CA LEU A 106 -5.75 5.03 18.82
C LEU A 106 -5.62 3.64 19.48
N TYR A 107 -4.39 3.13 19.57
CA TYR A 107 -4.07 1.83 20.19
C TYR A 107 -3.30 1.97 21.51
N ARG A 108 -3.06 3.20 22.00
CA ARG A 108 -2.69 3.40 23.40
C ARG A 108 -3.94 3.20 24.23
N GLY A 109 -4.04 2.02 24.86
CA GLY A 109 -5.14 1.71 25.77
C GLY A 109 -5.31 2.78 26.86
N HIS A 110 -6.58 3.01 27.18
CA HIS A 110 -7.05 3.47 28.49
C HIS A 110 -6.58 2.53 29.60
#